data_AF-A0A7V9IXQ6-F1
#
_entry.id   AF-A0A7V9IXQ6-F1
#
_cell.length_a   1.000
_cell.length_b   1.000
_cell.length_c   1.000
_cell.angle_alpha   90.00
_cell.angle_beta   90.00
_cell.angle_gamma   90.00
#
_symmetry.space_group_name_H-M   'P 1'
#
loop_
_entity.id
_entity.type
_entity.pdbx_description
1 polymer ?
#
loop_
_entity_poly.entity_id
_entity_poly.type
_entity_poly.pdbx_seq_one_letter_code
_entity_poly.pdbx_strand_id
1 'polypeptide(L)'
;MRLPRLPDRSVTPAGLPMGDVVLAGTLAAVAQAHVWLDGTLDGSRPGLAVQSLLVTGAVAWRRRAPLGAIGIAAVGVLLDFIVYERGQSDLILGQLLAGVALAYSVAAHEPRRDLSVAALLVLLTSFWLGDYQRATPADEYLMSAVTVSGTWLVGRLALRERTQTARLRSAYEELDRQRARAEAAAAEGERARIARELHDVVATA
;
A
#
# COMPACT_ATOMS: atom_id res chain seq x y z
N MET A 1 -31.17 13.72 -8.67
CA MET A 1 -30.77 13.64 -7.25
C MET A 1 -29.27 13.41 -7.20
N ARG A 2 -28.46 14.47 -7.01
CA ARG A 2 -26.98 14.38 -6.99
C ARG A 2 -26.58 13.87 -5.60
N LEU A 3 -25.89 12.74 -5.54
CA LEU A 3 -25.37 12.20 -4.27
C LEU A 3 -24.43 13.22 -3.61
N PRO A 4 -24.51 13.42 -2.28
CA PRO A 4 -23.63 14.30 -1.54
C PRO A 4 -22.18 13.79 -1.66
N ARG A 5 -21.27 14.66 -2.09
CA ARG A 5 -19.82 14.41 -2.09
C ARG A 5 -19.39 14.18 -0.65
N LEU A 6 -18.98 12.96 -0.32
CA LEU A 6 -18.38 12.64 0.98
C LEU A 6 -17.18 13.57 1.21
N PRO A 7 -17.02 14.13 2.42
CA PRO A 7 -15.97 15.08 2.73
C PRO A 7 -14.58 14.48 2.48
N ASP A 8 -13.77 15.25 1.77
CA ASP A 8 -12.42 14.94 1.38
C ASP A 8 -11.58 14.64 2.63
N ARG A 9 -11.01 13.44 2.70
CA ARG A 9 -10.27 12.96 3.87
C ARG A 9 -8.94 13.71 3.94
N SER A 10 -8.97 14.85 4.63
CA SER A 10 -7.86 15.62 5.21
C SER A 10 -6.47 15.25 4.69
N VAL A 11 -6.10 15.88 3.58
CA VAL A 11 -4.76 15.86 3.03
C VAL A 11 -3.91 16.89 3.78
N THR A 12 -2.75 16.49 4.31
CA THR A 12 -1.79 17.39 4.97
C THR A 12 -1.21 18.42 3.98
N PRO A 13 -0.58 19.53 4.43
CA PRO A 13 0.00 20.54 3.52
C PRO A 13 1.06 20.00 2.54
N ALA A 14 1.61 18.79 2.80
CA ALA A 14 2.51 18.06 1.89
C ALA A 14 1.81 17.15 0.86
N GLY A 15 0.48 17.08 0.84
CA GLY A 15 -0.28 16.23 -0.06
C GLY A 15 -0.38 14.76 0.37
N LEU A 16 -0.04 14.43 1.62
CA LEU A 16 -0.03 13.05 2.14
C LEU A 16 -1.33 12.74 2.91
N PRO A 17 -1.91 11.53 2.78
CA PRO A 17 -3.09 11.15 3.53
C PRO A 17 -2.77 11.06 5.03
N MET A 18 -3.60 11.68 5.87
CA MET A 18 -3.35 11.84 7.31
C MET A 18 -2.99 10.52 8.03
N GLY A 19 -3.57 9.40 7.61
CA GLY A 19 -3.27 8.08 8.17
C GLY A 19 -1.83 7.59 7.94
N ASP A 20 -1.15 8.04 6.88
CA ASP A 20 0.26 7.69 6.68
C ASP A 20 1.19 8.54 7.55
N VAL A 21 0.83 9.80 7.77
CA VAL A 21 1.59 10.70 8.64
C VAL A 21 1.43 10.26 10.10
N VAL A 22 0.22 9.84 10.50
CA VAL A 22 0.00 9.25 11.81
C VAL A 22 0.80 7.96 11.94
N LEU A 23 0.72 7.02 10.99
CA LEU A 23 1.50 5.78 11.10
C LEU A 23 3.01 6.01 11.10
N ALA A 24 3.53 6.89 10.25
CA ALA A 24 4.94 7.26 10.24
C ALA A 24 5.34 7.96 11.55
N GLY A 25 4.50 8.85 12.07
CA GLY A 25 4.71 9.50 13.36
C GLY A 25 4.71 8.50 14.52
N THR A 26 3.78 7.55 14.54
CA THR A 26 3.71 6.51 15.58
C THR A 26 4.92 5.59 15.50
N LEU A 27 5.33 5.17 14.30
CA LEU A 27 6.54 4.36 14.10
C LEU A 27 7.80 5.13 14.52
N ALA A 28 7.86 6.43 14.24
CA ALA A 28 9.00 7.27 14.60
C ALA A 28 9.07 7.47 16.11
N ALA A 29 7.92 7.68 16.75
CA ALA A 29 7.81 7.81 18.20
C ALA A 29 8.16 6.50 18.91
N VAL A 30 7.72 5.35 18.40
CA VAL A 30 8.07 4.03 18.95
C VAL A 30 9.57 3.75 18.77
N ALA A 31 10.14 4.04 17.59
CA ALA A 31 11.57 3.87 17.35
C ALA A 31 12.42 4.79 18.24
N GLN A 32 12.04 6.06 18.38
CA GLN A 32 12.72 7.00 19.28
C GLN A 32 12.58 6.56 20.74
N ALA A 33 11.38 6.21 21.21
CA ALA A 33 11.17 5.77 22.58
C ALA A 33 12.09 4.58 22.92
N HIS A 34 12.28 3.64 22.00
CA HIS A 34 13.17 2.50 22.19
C HIS A 34 14.65 2.90 22.22
N VAL A 35 15.11 3.76 21.29
CA VAL A 35 16.50 4.29 21.27
C VAL A 35 16.86 5.02 22.57
N TRP A 36 15.88 5.67 23.21
CA TRP A 36 16.10 6.44 24.43
C TRP A 36 15.88 5.65 25.73
N LEU A 37 15.07 4.59 25.69
CA LEU A 37 14.73 3.79 26.88
C LEU A 37 15.61 2.55 27.04
N ASP A 38 16.17 1.99 25.96
CA ASP A 38 17.11 0.87 26.06
C ASP A 38 18.55 1.36 26.29
N GLY A 39 19.01 1.16 27.53
CA GLY A 39 20.36 1.51 27.97
C GLY A 39 21.46 0.54 27.54
N THR A 40 21.12 -0.54 26.83
CA THR A 40 22.01 -1.62 26.38
C THR A 40 22.61 -1.40 24.99
N LEU A 41 22.26 -0.31 24.31
CA LEU A 41 22.74 -0.01 22.95
C LEU A 41 24.19 0.48 22.96
N ASP A 42 25.12 -0.39 22.58
CA ASP A 42 26.53 -0.06 22.32
C ASP A 42 26.67 0.59 20.93
N GLY A 43 26.42 1.89 20.85
CA GLY A 43 26.56 2.67 19.61
C GLY A 43 26.31 4.18 19.78
N SER A 44 26.68 4.96 18.76
CA SER A 44 26.44 6.41 18.77
C SER A 44 24.94 6.71 18.62
N ARG A 45 24.27 6.98 19.75
CA ARG A 45 22.84 7.32 19.87
C ARG A 45 22.30 8.31 18.81
N PRO A 46 23.01 9.39 18.45
CA PRO A 46 22.53 10.29 17.39
C PRO A 46 22.54 9.65 15.99
N GLY A 47 23.46 8.73 15.69
CA GLY A 47 23.51 8.01 14.41
C GLY A 47 22.30 7.09 14.22
N LEU A 48 21.96 6.33 15.26
CA LEU A 48 20.79 5.44 15.29
C LEU A 48 19.47 6.22 15.20
N ALA A 49 19.39 7.40 15.85
CA ALA A 49 18.22 8.27 15.79
C ALA A 49 18.01 8.84 14.37
N VAL A 50 19.09 9.28 13.70
CA VAL A 50 19.04 9.79 12.32
C VAL A 50 18.66 8.68 11.33
N GLN A 51 19.21 7.48 11.49
CA GLN A 51 18.85 6.33 10.66
C GLN A 51 17.38 5.93 10.86
N SER A 52 16.91 5.91 12.10
CA SER A 52 15.51 5.64 12.43
C SER A 52 14.59 6.69 11.81
N LEU A 53 14.94 7.97 11.89
CA LEU A 53 14.21 9.07 11.25
C LEU A 53 14.20 8.96 9.72
N LEU A 54 15.31 8.54 9.10
CA LEU A 54 15.40 8.32 7.66
C LEU A 54 14.51 7.16 7.20
N VAL A 55 14.57 6.02 7.89
CA VAL A 55 13.73 4.85 7.58
C VAL A 55 12.26 5.19 7.77
N THR A 56 11.91 5.88 8.87
CA THR A 56 10.51 6.22 9.14
C THR A 56 10.00 7.35 8.24
N GLY A 57 10.87 8.29 7.85
CA GLY A 57 10.58 9.28 6.83
C GLY A 57 10.29 8.65 5.46
N ALA A 58 11.00 7.58 5.10
CA ALA A 58 10.73 6.82 3.89
C ALA A 58 9.35 6.13 3.92
N VAL A 59 8.87 5.73 5.10
CA VAL A 59 7.50 5.20 5.28
C VAL A 59 6.42 6.25 4.97
N ALA A 60 6.69 7.55 5.23
CA ALA A 60 5.75 8.62 4.87
C ALA A 60 5.57 8.77 3.35
N TRP A 61 6.57 8.37 2.55
CA TRP A 61 6.51 8.38 1.09
C TRP A 61 5.92 7.10 0.47
N ARG A 62 5.58 6.08 1.29
CA ARG A 62 5.23 4.72 0.82
C ARG A 62 4.06 4.64 -0.14
N ARG A 63 3.13 5.62 -0.11
CA ARG A 63 1.94 5.63 -0.98
C ARG A 63 2.17 6.28 -2.34
N ARG A 64 3.23 7.09 -2.51
CA ARG A 64 3.57 7.74 -3.80
C ARG A 64 4.66 7.00 -4.56
N ALA A 65 5.63 6.42 -3.87
CA ALA A 65 6.76 5.72 -4.49
C ALA A 65 7.15 4.47 -3.66
N PRO A 66 6.33 3.40 -3.66
CA PRO A 66 6.56 2.22 -2.83
C PRO A 66 7.91 1.53 -3.14
N LEU A 67 8.36 1.55 -4.40
CA LEU A 67 9.67 1.03 -4.80
C LEU A 67 10.84 1.92 -4.32
N GLY A 68 10.66 3.24 -4.32
CA GLY A 68 11.65 4.19 -3.81
C GLY A 68 11.85 4.05 -2.31
N ALA A 69 10.77 3.83 -1.55
CA ALA A 69 10.83 3.61 -0.10
C ALA A 69 11.63 2.34 0.25
N ILE A 70 11.47 1.25 -0.52
CA ILE A 70 12.27 0.03 -0.34
C ILE A 70 13.73 0.25 -0.76
N GLY A 71 13.98 0.98 -1.85
CA GLY A 71 15.33 1.36 -2.24
C GLY A 71 16.06 2.13 -1.14
N ILE A 72 15.40 3.11 -0.52
CA ILE A 72 15.97 3.87 0.61
C ILE A 72 16.20 2.97 1.83
N ALA A 73 15.25 2.08 2.15
CA ALA A 73 15.43 1.12 3.25
C ALA A 73 16.62 0.18 2.99
N ALA A 74 16.75 -0.33 1.77
CA ALA A 74 17.86 -1.20 1.36
C ALA A 74 19.21 -0.48 1.41
N VAL A 75 19.28 0.79 0.96
CA VAL A 75 20.48 1.62 1.08
C VAL A 75 20.83 1.89 2.54
N GLY A 76 19.83 2.14 3.40
CA GLY A 76 20.04 2.29 4.83
C GLY A 76 20.69 1.07 5.47
N VAL A 77 20.22 -0.13 5.13
CA VAL A 77 20.81 -1.40 5.59
C VAL A 77 22.21 -1.63 5.03
N LEU A 78 22.45 -1.31 3.75
CA LEU A 78 23.80 -1.40 3.16
C LEU A 78 24.79 -0.45 3.83
N LEU A 79 24.35 0.79 4.14
CA LEU A 79 25.18 1.75 4.85
C LEU A 79 25.49 1.26 6.26
N ASP A 80 24.52 0.64 6.93
CA ASP A 80 24.73 0.04 8.23
C ASP A 80 25.80 -1.06 8.18
N PHE A 81 25.73 -1.92 7.15
CA PHE A 81 26.69 -2.99 6.88
C PHE A 81 28.12 -2.47 6.60
N ILE A 82 28.26 -1.31 5.97
CA ILE A 82 29.56 -0.73 5.60
C ILE A 82 30.15 0.07 6.77
N VAL A 83 29.32 0.74 7.56
CA VAL A 83 29.76 1.74 8.55
C VAL A 83 29.91 1.14 9.95
N TYR A 84 29.09 0.17 10.34
CA TYR A 84 29.12 -0.42 11.67
C TYR A 84 29.70 -1.84 11.65
N GLU A 85 30.62 -2.13 12.56
CA GLU A 85 31.13 -3.49 12.77
C GLU A 85 30.03 -4.41 13.34
N ARG A 86 30.14 -5.72 13.09
CA ARG A 86 29.18 -6.76 13.49
C ARG A 86 28.63 -6.52 14.90
N GLY A 87 27.30 -6.42 15.00
CA GLY A 87 26.57 -6.61 16.26
C GLY A 87 26.15 -5.36 17.03
N GLN A 88 26.27 -4.14 16.49
CA GLN A 88 25.89 -2.92 17.22
C GLN A 88 24.43 -2.46 17.04
N SER A 89 23.67 -3.02 16.10
CA SER A 89 22.26 -2.69 15.89
C SER A 89 21.38 -3.84 16.39
N ASP A 90 20.89 -3.77 17.63
CA ASP A 90 19.78 -4.65 18.02
C ASP A 90 18.62 -4.47 17.04
N LEU A 91 17.91 -5.56 16.73
CA LEU A 91 16.73 -5.51 15.88
C LEU A 91 15.64 -4.75 16.64
N ILE A 92 15.65 -3.42 16.49
CA ILE A 92 14.66 -2.54 17.11
C ILE A 92 13.29 -2.96 16.61
N LEU A 93 12.32 -3.18 17.50
CA LEU A 93 10.90 -3.43 17.16
C LEU A 93 10.39 -2.51 16.04
N GLY A 94 10.89 -1.27 15.99
CA GLY A 94 10.62 -0.29 14.93
C GLY A 94 11.05 -0.73 13.52
N GLN A 95 12.19 -1.43 13.36
CA GLN A 95 12.63 -1.96 12.05
C GLN A 95 11.72 -3.08 11.55
N LEU A 96 11.31 -4.00 12.42
CA LEU A 96 10.35 -5.06 12.06
C LEU A 96 9.01 -4.45 11.64
N LEU A 97 8.48 -3.51 12.43
CA LEU A 97 7.23 -2.81 12.11
C LEU A 97 7.33 -2.00 10.81
N ALA A 98 8.47 -1.34 10.56
CA ALA A 98 8.73 -0.65 9.31
C ALA A 98 8.78 -1.62 8.13
N GLY A 99 9.44 -2.77 8.27
CA GLY A 99 9.49 -3.83 7.27
C GLY A 99 8.11 -4.38 6.93
N VAL A 100 7.29 -4.67 7.93
CA VAL A 100 5.89 -5.08 7.79
C VAL A 100 5.08 -4.01 7.03
N ALA A 101 5.22 -2.74 7.43
CA ALA A 101 4.53 -1.63 6.77
C ALA A 101 4.95 -1.45 5.30
N LEU A 102 6.24 -1.60 4.98
CA LEU A 102 6.78 -1.53 3.62
C LEU A 102 6.32 -2.71 2.77
N ALA A 103 6.38 -3.93 3.32
CA ALA A 103 5.94 -5.16 2.67
C ALA A 103 4.45 -5.09 2.29
N TYR A 104 3.60 -4.65 3.22
CA TYR A 104 2.19 -4.39 2.94
C TYR A 104 2.03 -3.34 1.82
N SER A 105 2.75 -2.22 1.92
CA SER A 105 2.59 -1.09 1.01
C SER A 105 2.93 -1.45 -0.42
N VAL A 106 4.08 -2.10 -0.65
CA VAL A 106 4.45 -2.57 -1.99
C VAL A 106 3.42 -3.56 -2.51
N ALA A 107 2.98 -4.50 -1.69
CA ALA A 107 2.04 -5.52 -2.13
C ALA A 107 0.65 -4.95 -2.48
N ALA A 108 0.21 -3.93 -1.75
CA ALA A 108 -1.10 -3.30 -1.91
C ALA A 108 -1.15 -2.23 -3.01
N HIS A 109 -0.01 -1.64 -3.39
CA HIS A 109 0.03 -0.51 -4.32
C HIS A 109 0.80 -0.77 -5.62
N GLU A 110 1.67 -1.80 -5.68
CA GLU A 110 2.39 -2.14 -6.92
C GLU A 110 1.61 -3.20 -7.73
N PRO A 111 1.04 -2.84 -8.90
CA PRO A 111 0.31 -3.79 -9.74
C PRO A 111 1.23 -4.82 -10.39
N ARG A 112 2.50 -4.50 -10.66
CA ARG A 112 3.43 -5.41 -11.33
C ARG A 112 3.88 -6.50 -10.37
N ARG A 113 3.55 -7.75 -10.70
CA ARG A 113 3.92 -8.90 -9.87
C ARG A 113 5.42 -8.99 -9.63
N ASP A 114 6.18 -8.82 -10.69
CA ASP A 114 7.62 -9.05 -10.69
C ASP A 114 8.35 -8.03 -9.81
N LEU A 115 7.97 -6.74 -9.91
CA LEU A 115 8.52 -5.68 -9.06
C LEU A 115 8.13 -5.85 -7.59
N SER A 116 6.89 -6.27 -7.33
CA SER A 116 6.40 -6.52 -5.98
C SER A 116 7.12 -7.72 -5.31
N VAL A 117 7.46 -8.76 -6.08
CA VAL A 117 8.25 -9.90 -5.60
C VAL A 117 9.72 -9.50 -5.42
N ALA A 118 10.30 -8.78 -6.38
CA ALA A 118 11.68 -8.29 -6.26
C ALA A 118 11.86 -7.42 -5.00
N ALA A 119 10.92 -6.53 -4.73
CA ALA A 119 10.88 -5.72 -3.52
C ALA A 119 10.79 -6.55 -2.23
N LEU A 120 9.99 -7.62 -2.21
CA LEU A 120 9.91 -8.55 -1.08
C LEU A 120 11.25 -9.27 -0.87
N LEU A 121 11.88 -9.74 -1.94
CA LEU A 121 13.18 -10.40 -1.86
C LEU A 121 14.25 -9.45 -1.30
N VAL A 122 14.29 -8.20 -1.77
CA VAL A 122 15.20 -7.19 -1.22
C VAL A 122 14.98 -6.97 0.28
N LEU A 123 13.72 -6.88 0.73
CA LEU A 123 13.40 -6.78 2.16
C LEU A 123 13.88 -8.01 2.94
N LEU A 124 13.57 -9.21 2.48
CA LEU A 124 13.97 -10.46 3.15
C LEU A 124 15.50 -10.61 3.21
N THR A 125 16.21 -10.30 2.11
CA THR A 125 17.68 -10.30 2.09
C THR A 125 18.26 -9.27 3.05
N SER A 126 17.63 -8.10 3.18
CA SER A 126 18.06 -7.07 4.13
C SER A 126 17.94 -7.56 5.58
N PHE A 127 16.81 -8.20 5.92
CA PHE A 127 16.63 -8.82 7.25
C PHE A 127 17.63 -9.95 7.49
N TRP A 128 17.81 -10.84 6.51
CA TRP A 128 18.76 -11.95 6.62
C TRP A 128 20.19 -11.46 6.86
N LEU A 129 20.61 -10.41 6.15
CA LEU A 129 21.94 -9.84 6.30
C LEU A 129 22.13 -9.26 7.72
N GLY A 130 21.11 -8.57 8.25
CA GLY A 130 21.12 -8.06 9.62
C GLY A 130 21.16 -9.18 10.67
N ASP A 131 20.35 -10.22 10.50
CA ASP A 131 20.31 -11.37 11.42
C ASP A 131 21.61 -12.17 11.41
N TYR A 132 22.23 -12.34 10.22
CA TYR A 132 23.52 -13.01 10.04
C TYR A 132 24.65 -12.26 10.76
N GLN A 133 24.66 -10.93 10.72
CA GLN A 133 25.66 -10.14 11.44
C GLN A 133 25.57 -10.30 12.97
N ARG A 134 24.36 -10.53 13.49
CA ARG A 134 24.08 -10.68 14.92
C ARG A 134 24.21 -12.10 15.46
N ALA A 135 24.54 -13.07 14.60
CA ALA A 135 24.48 -14.50 14.95
C ALA A 135 23.12 -14.91 15.58
N THR A 136 22.05 -14.26 15.10
CA THR A 136 20.67 -14.46 15.58
C THR A 136 20.27 -15.92 15.34
N PRO A 137 19.60 -16.58 16.29
CA PRO A 137 19.16 -17.95 16.09
C PRO A 137 18.13 -18.04 14.94
N ALA A 138 18.13 -19.19 14.25
CA ALA A 138 17.43 -19.35 12.98
C ALA A 138 15.89 -19.25 13.10
N ASP A 139 15.34 -19.49 14.28
CA ASP A 139 13.91 -19.40 14.59
C ASP A 139 13.40 -17.95 14.60
N GLU A 140 14.18 -17.00 15.13
CA GLU A 140 13.84 -15.57 15.10
C GLU A 140 13.81 -15.02 13.67
N TYR A 141 14.77 -15.43 12.84
CA TYR A 141 14.77 -15.12 11.40
C TYR A 141 13.53 -15.71 10.72
N LEU A 142 13.20 -16.98 11.02
CA LEU A 142 12.07 -17.66 10.41
C LEU A 142 10.75 -16.94 10.76
N MET A 143 10.59 -16.53 12.02
CA MET A 143 9.43 -15.74 12.46
C MET A 143 9.34 -14.42 11.69
N SER A 144 10.44 -13.67 11.61
CA SER A 144 10.48 -12.39 10.88
C SER A 144 10.15 -12.57 9.38
N ALA A 145 10.74 -13.57 8.74
CA ALA A 145 10.49 -13.89 7.34
C ALA A 145 9.03 -14.28 7.09
N VAL A 146 8.43 -15.07 7.97
CA VAL A 146 7.01 -15.46 7.91
C VAL A 146 6.11 -14.24 8.12
N THR A 147 6.40 -13.38 9.10
CA THR A 147 5.61 -12.17 9.36
C THR A 147 5.65 -11.21 8.17
N VAL A 148 6.82 -10.95 7.61
CA VAL A 148 6.99 -10.05 6.45
C VAL A 148 6.31 -10.64 5.21
N SER A 149 6.53 -11.92 4.93
CA SER A 149 5.94 -12.60 3.76
C SER A 149 4.41 -12.72 3.88
N GLY A 150 3.91 -13.02 5.08
CA GLY A 150 2.48 -13.08 5.38
C GLY A 150 1.81 -11.71 5.19
N THR A 151 2.45 -10.65 5.69
CA THR A 151 1.94 -9.28 5.51
C THR A 151 1.93 -8.87 4.03
N TRP A 152 2.98 -9.22 3.28
CA TRP A 152 3.00 -9.02 1.84
C TRP A 152 1.85 -9.75 1.15
N LEU A 153 1.56 -11.00 1.52
CA LEU A 153 0.45 -11.76 0.96
C LEU A 153 -0.90 -11.09 1.21
N VAL A 154 -1.12 -10.55 2.42
CA VAL A 154 -2.32 -9.79 2.76
C VAL A 154 -2.45 -8.55 1.87
N GLY A 155 -1.35 -7.80 1.65
CA GLY A 155 -1.35 -6.67 0.73
C GLY A 155 -1.69 -7.08 -0.71
N ARG A 156 -1.19 -8.22 -1.19
CA ARG A 156 -1.50 -8.76 -2.52
C ARG A 156 -2.97 -9.11 -2.66
N LEU A 157 -3.55 -9.71 -1.63
CA LEU A 157 -4.97 -10.06 -1.62
C LEU A 157 -5.84 -8.80 -1.65
N ALA A 158 -5.48 -7.78 -0.86
CA ALA A 158 -6.18 -6.50 -0.85
C ALA A 158 -6.14 -5.81 -2.23
N LEU A 159 -5.01 -5.85 -2.95
CA LEU A 159 -4.92 -5.32 -4.30
C LEU A 159 -5.80 -6.10 -5.29
N ARG A 160 -5.81 -7.44 -5.19
CA ARG A 160 -6.67 -8.31 -6.02
C ARG A 160 -8.14 -8.03 -5.80
N GLU A 161 -8.56 -7.92 -4.55
CA GLU A 161 -9.95 -7.62 -4.19
C GLU A 161 -10.35 -6.25 -4.76
N ARG A 162 -9.55 -5.21 -4.52
CA ARG A 162 -9.81 -3.85 -5.04
C ARG A 162 -9.95 -3.82 -6.55
N THR A 163 -9.06 -4.51 -7.27
CA THR A 163 -9.11 -4.58 -8.74
C THR A 163 -10.32 -5.36 -9.24
N GLN A 164 -10.71 -6.45 -8.56
CA GLN A 164 -11.92 -7.21 -8.90
C GLN A 164 -13.18 -6.38 -8.65
N THR A 165 -13.29 -5.71 -7.49
CA THR A 165 -14.43 -4.84 -7.17
C THR A 165 -14.55 -3.69 -8.16
N ALA A 166 -13.42 -3.07 -8.55
CA ALA A 166 -13.43 -2.00 -9.55
C ALA A 166 -13.93 -2.49 -10.91
N ARG A 167 -13.49 -3.68 -11.36
CA ARG A 167 -13.97 -4.31 -12.60
C ARG A 167 -15.47 -4.61 -12.54
N LEU A 168 -15.93 -5.20 -11.45
CA LEU A 168 -17.36 -5.50 -11.27
C LEU A 168 -18.20 -4.23 -11.31
N ARG A 169 -17.79 -3.17 -10.60
CA ARG A 169 -18.49 -1.87 -10.64
C ARG A 169 -18.56 -1.30 -12.06
N SER A 170 -17.45 -1.31 -12.79
CA SER A 170 -17.44 -0.83 -14.17
C SER A 170 -18.35 -1.65 -15.10
N ALA A 171 -18.45 -2.97 -14.87
CA ALA A 171 -19.33 -3.84 -15.64
C ALA A 171 -20.82 -3.58 -15.32
N TYR A 172 -21.16 -3.35 -14.04
CA TYR A 172 -22.51 -2.96 -13.65
C TYR A 172 -22.92 -1.61 -14.23
N GLU A 173 -22.04 -0.60 -14.16
CA GLU A 173 -22.29 0.72 -14.75
C GLU A 173 -22.50 0.63 -16.27
N GLU A 174 -21.73 -0.20 -16.97
CA GLU A 174 -21.92 -0.41 -18.40
C GLU A 174 -23.24 -1.12 -18.72
N LEU A 175 -23.59 -2.16 -17.95
CA LEU A 175 -24.86 -2.87 -18.11
C LEU A 175 -26.06 -1.95 -17.89
N ASP A 176 -25.98 -1.07 -16.90
CA ASP A 176 -27.04 -0.09 -16.60
C ASP A 176 -27.21 0.92 -17.74
N ARG A 177 -26.09 1.39 -18.31
CA ARG A 177 -26.12 2.24 -19.52
C ARG A 177 -26.72 1.52 -20.72
N GLN A 178 -26.43 0.23 -20.90
CA GLN A 178 -27.00 -0.55 -22.00
C GLN A 178 -28.50 -0.77 -21.84
N ARG A 179 -28.97 -1.04 -20.62
CA ARG A 179 -30.41 -1.16 -20.32
C ARG A 179 -31.15 0.14 -20.60
N ALA A 180 -30.63 1.27 -20.12
CA ALA A 180 -31.24 2.58 -20.37
C ALA A 180 -31.34 2.91 -21.87
N ARG A 181 -30.33 2.54 -22.67
CA ARG A 181 -30.37 2.70 -24.14
C ARG A 181 -31.40 1.78 -24.80
N ALA A 182 -31.49 0.52 -24.36
CA ALA A 182 -32.45 -0.44 -24.88
C ALA A 182 -33.89 -0.03 -24.58
N GLU A 183 -34.16 0.44 -23.36
CA GLU A 183 -35.47 0.97 -22.96
C GLU A 183 -35.85 2.21 -23.78
N ALA A 184 -34.92 3.14 -23.98
CA ALA A 184 -35.15 4.32 -24.83
C ALA A 184 -35.47 3.92 -26.28
N ALA A 185 -34.69 3.00 -26.86
CA ALA A 185 -34.92 2.51 -28.22
C ALA A 185 -36.27 1.78 -28.37
N ALA A 186 -36.65 0.98 -27.37
CA ALA A 186 -37.95 0.31 -27.35
C ALA A 186 -39.11 1.33 -27.27
N ALA A 187 -38.97 2.37 -26.45
CA ALA A 187 -39.97 3.43 -26.35
C ALA A 187 -40.11 4.23 -27.65
N GLU A 188 -39.01 4.51 -28.36
CA GLU A 188 -39.05 5.15 -29.68
C GLU A 188 -39.71 4.26 -30.74
N GLY A 189 -39.39 2.97 -30.75
CA GLY A 189 -40.01 1.99 -31.63
C GLY A 189 -41.53 1.90 -31.42
N GLU A 190 -41.98 1.90 -30.16
CA GLU A 190 -43.40 1.90 -29.82
C GLU A 190 -44.10 3.18 -30.30
N ARG A 191 -43.48 4.35 -30.07
CA ARG A 191 -44.03 5.64 -30.56
C ARG A 191 -44.17 5.65 -32.08
N ALA A 192 -43.19 5.12 -32.81
CA ALA A 192 -43.25 5.02 -34.27
C ALA A 192 -44.33 4.03 -34.75
N ARG A 193 -44.63 2.99 -33.98
CA ARG A 193 -45.75 2.08 -34.26
C ARG A 193 -47.10 2.79 -34.05
N ILE A 194 -47.31 3.43 -32.90
CA ILE A 194 -48.54 4.17 -32.59
C ILE A 194 -48.83 5.22 -33.66
N ALA A 195 -47.81 5.97 -34.11
CA ALA A 195 -47.98 6.97 -35.15
C ALA A 195 -48.45 6.38 -36.49
N ARG A 196 -47.97 5.18 -36.85
CA ARG A 196 -48.41 4.47 -38.06
C ARG A 196 -49.84 3.96 -37.92
N GLU A 197 -50.18 3.32 -36.81
CA GLU A 197 -51.53 2.82 -36.55
C GLU A 197 -52.58 3.95 -36.56
N LEU A 198 -52.25 5.11 -35.98
CA LEU A 198 -53.11 6.30 -36.06
C LEU A 198 -53.26 6.81 -37.49
N HIS A 199 -52.19 6.82 -38.29
CA HIS A 199 -52.26 7.27 -39.68
C HIS A 199 -53.12 6.35 -40.54
N ASP A 200 -52.99 5.04 -40.36
CA ASP A 200 -53.77 4.04 -41.11
C ASP A 200 -55.26 4.15 -40.76
N VAL A 201 -55.62 4.39 -39.49
CA VAL A 201 -57.02 4.63 -39.09
C VAL A 201 -57.59 5.90 -39.72
N VAL A 202 -56.81 6.99 -39.78
CA VAL A 202 -57.26 8.26 -40.40
C VAL A 202 -57.37 8.15 -41.91
N ALA A 203 -56.49 7.39 -42.56
CA ALA A 203 -56.53 7.19 -44.02
C ALA A 203 -57.70 6.30 -44.48
N THR A 204 -58.31 5.53 -43.58
CA THR A 204 -59.42 4.62 -43.89
C THR A 204 -60.81 5.21 -43.56
N ALA A 205 -60.87 6.42 -42.97
CA ALA A 205 -62.10 7.14 -42.63
C ALA A 205 -62.42 8.25 -43.65
#